data_AF-A0A8T6WUC7-F1
#
_entry.id   AF-A0A8T6WUC7-F1
#
_cell.length_a   1.000
_cell.length_b   1.000
_cell.length_c   1.000
_cell.angle_alpha   90.00
_cell.angle_beta   90.00
_cell.angle_gamma   90.00
#
_symmetry.space_group_name_H-M   'P 1'
#
loop_
_entity.id
_entity.type
_entity.pdbx_description
1 polymer ?
#
loop_
_entity_poly.entity_id
_entity_poly.type
_entity_poly.pdbx_seq_one_letter_code
_entity_poly.pdbx_strand_id
1 'polypeptide(L)'
;MELPKFKTVRNRISNYPKEDVRYCLMATYLFAGRISEVVGYAYPSDKTTTPRGPRGTDATLETYLDRDRRLEAAVFTVHTAKRKGKDRYVGLPTKKEYE
;
A
#
# COMPACT_ATOMS: atom_id res chain seq x y z
N MET A 1 23.89 -9.67 6.51
CA MET A 1 22.61 -9.82 7.23
C MET A 1 21.53 -10.06 6.18
N GLU A 2 20.82 -11.18 6.23
CA GLU A 2 19.79 -11.53 5.24
C GLU A 2 18.43 -10.91 5.65
N LEU A 3 17.66 -10.45 4.67
CA LEU A 3 16.33 -9.88 4.93
C LEU A 3 15.31 -10.99 5.25
N PRO A 4 14.32 -10.74 6.12
CA PRO A 4 13.30 -11.73 6.45
C PRO A 4 12.42 -12.07 5.23
N LYS A 5 12.07 -13.35 5.08
CA LYS A 5 11.12 -13.82 4.07
C LYS A 5 9.74 -13.20 4.30
N PHE A 6 8.97 -13.00 3.23
CA PHE A 6 7.65 -12.37 3.29
C PHE A 6 6.69 -13.09 4.27
N LYS A 7 6.70 -14.43 4.31
CA LYS A 7 5.90 -15.23 5.25
C LYS A 7 6.21 -14.88 6.70
N THR A 8 7.49 -14.68 7.02
CA THR A 8 7.93 -14.29 8.37
C THR A 8 7.40 -12.90 8.73
N VAL A 9 7.49 -11.94 7.82
CA VAL A 9 7.00 -10.58 8.05
C VAL A 9 5.48 -10.58 8.24
N ARG A 10 4.73 -11.27 7.37
CA ARG A 10 3.27 -11.42 7.50
C ARG A 10 2.88 -12.05 8.84
N ASN A 11 3.55 -13.13 9.24
CA ASN A 11 3.28 -13.76 10.54
C ASN A 11 3.55 -12.80 11.71
N ARG A 12 4.60 -11.98 11.66
CA ARG A 12 4.88 -10.98 12.70
C ARG A 12 3.78 -9.92 12.78
N ILE A 13 3.30 -9.45 11.62
CA ILE A 13 2.19 -8.48 11.56
C ILE A 13 0.92 -9.13 12.13
N SER A 14 0.51 -10.29 11.65
CA SER A 14 -0.73 -10.96 12.06
C SER A 14 -0.79 -11.28 13.56
N ASN A 15 0.35 -11.59 14.18
CA ASN A 15 0.43 -11.89 15.61
C ASN A 15 0.64 -10.64 16.49
N TYR A 16 0.59 -9.42 15.93
CA TYR A 16 0.75 -8.21 16.72
C TYR A 16 -0.43 -8.03 17.71
N PRO A 17 -0.19 -7.79 19.02
CA PRO A 17 -1.22 -7.86 20.04
C PRO A 17 -2.36 -6.86 19.86
N LYS A 18 -2.05 -5.64 19.41
CA LYS A 18 -3.04 -4.57 19.22
C LYS A 18 -3.61 -4.59 17.81
N GLU A 19 -4.92 -4.72 17.70
CA GLU A 19 -5.60 -4.91 16.43
C GLU A 19 -5.55 -3.66 15.52
N ASP A 20 -5.75 -2.48 16.08
CA ASP A 20 -5.61 -1.19 15.40
C ASP A 20 -4.23 -1.03 14.75
N VAL A 21 -3.16 -1.29 15.52
CA VAL A 21 -1.78 -1.23 15.03
C VAL A 21 -1.53 -2.32 13.98
N ARG A 22 -2.15 -3.49 14.13
CA ARG A 22 -2.05 -4.58 13.15
C ARG A 22 -2.56 -4.13 11.78
N TYR A 23 -3.70 -3.46 11.71
CA TYR A 23 -4.22 -2.92 10.45
C TYR A 23 -3.29 -1.86 9.86
N CYS A 24 -2.70 -0.98 10.69
CA CYS A 24 -1.70 -0.02 10.22
C CYS A 24 -0.47 -0.71 9.63
N LEU A 25 0.03 -1.77 10.28
CA LEU A 25 1.16 -2.55 9.81
C LEU A 25 0.84 -3.31 8.51
N MET A 26 -0.37 -3.88 8.40
CA MET A 26 -0.86 -4.53 7.18
C MET A 26 -0.91 -3.54 6.02
N ALA A 27 -1.51 -2.36 6.21
CA ALA A 27 -1.58 -1.32 5.19
C ALA A 27 -0.18 -0.82 4.79
N THR A 28 0.69 -0.56 5.77
CA THR A 28 2.08 -0.13 5.52
C THR A 28 2.84 -1.17 4.71
N TYR A 29 2.71 -2.44 5.07
CA TYR A 29 3.37 -3.54 4.38
C TYR A 29 2.84 -3.73 2.95
N LEU A 30 1.51 -3.75 2.78
CA LEU A 30 0.84 -3.90 1.49
C LEU A 30 1.27 -2.79 0.53
N PHE A 31 1.26 -1.54 0.98
CA PHE A 31 1.63 -0.43 0.12
C PHE A 31 3.13 -0.33 -0.10
N ALA A 32 3.99 -1.10 0.61
CA ALA A 32 5.38 -0.71 0.82
C ALA A 32 5.47 0.78 1.19
N GLY A 33 4.51 1.22 2.01
CA GLY A 33 4.21 2.61 2.28
C GLY A 33 5.27 3.23 3.17
N ARG A 34 5.67 4.46 2.85
CA ARG A 34 6.40 5.27 3.83
C ARG A 34 5.46 5.64 4.95
N ILE A 35 5.98 5.77 6.18
CA ILE A 35 5.16 6.18 7.33
C ILE A 35 4.36 7.45 7.01
N SER A 36 4.97 8.45 6.37
CA SER A 36 4.32 9.69 5.94
C SER A 36 3.14 9.49 4.98
N GLU A 37 3.18 8.45 4.13
CA GLU A 37 2.10 8.12 3.19
C GLU A 37 0.92 7.46 3.92
N VAL A 38 1.20 6.64 4.93
CA VAL A 38 0.17 5.89 5.68
C VAL A 38 -0.53 6.77 6.69
N VAL A 39 0.21 7.62 7.41
CA VAL A 39 -0.35 8.51 8.44
C VAL A 39 -0.91 9.81 7.87
N GLY A 40 -0.76 10.04 6.55
CA GLY A 40 -1.23 11.26 5.89
C GLY A 40 -0.54 12.51 6.41
N TYR A 41 0.80 12.49 6.48
CA TYR A 41 1.60 13.63 6.94
C TYR A 41 2.45 14.22 5.83
N ALA A 42 2.31 15.54 5.60
CA ALA A 42 3.14 16.29 4.67
C ALA A 42 4.43 16.79 5.31
N TYR A 43 5.47 16.92 4.50
CA TYR A 43 6.70 17.55 4.94
C TYR A 43 6.41 19.02 5.31
N PRO A 44 6.98 19.59 6.40
CA PRO A 44 6.62 20.94 6.86
C PRO A 44 6.74 22.05 5.82
N SER A 45 7.64 21.90 4.84
CA SER A 45 7.83 22.87 3.74
C SER A 45 6.88 22.65 2.55
N ASP A 46 6.16 21.52 2.46
CA ASP A 46 5.11 21.32 1.46
C ASP A 46 3.81 21.93 2.00
N LYS A 47 3.49 23.13 1.52
CA LYS A 47 2.28 23.87 1.87
C LYS A 47 1.14 23.66 0.86
N THR A 48 1.43 22.98 -0.24
CA THR A 48 0.53 22.89 -1.40
C THR A 48 -0.21 21.57 -1.45
N THR A 49 0.42 20.49 -0.97
CA THR A 49 -0.18 19.17 -0.97
C THR A 49 -0.99 18.98 0.32
N THR A 50 -2.28 18.67 0.21
CA THR A 50 -3.10 18.24 1.35
C THR A 50 -2.81 16.77 1.62
N PRO A 51 -2.07 16.41 2.68
CA PRO A 51 -1.77 15.02 2.95
C PRO A 51 -3.01 14.32 3.50
N ARG A 52 -3.23 13.08 3.07
CA ARG A 52 -4.26 12.21 3.62
C ARG A 52 -3.82 10.77 3.54
N GLY A 53 -4.27 9.95 4.48
CA GLY A 53 -4.10 8.51 4.40
C GLY A 53 -4.97 7.86 3.32
N PRO A 54 -4.77 6.55 3.09
CA PRO A 54 -5.59 5.73 2.19
C PRO A 54 -7.07 5.72 2.61
N ARG A 55 -7.97 5.79 1.64
CA ARG A 55 -9.43 5.68 1.79
C ARG A 55 -9.94 4.50 0.96
N GLY A 56 -11.13 4.00 1.29
CA GLY A 56 -11.77 2.92 0.51
C GLY A 56 -11.99 3.29 -0.97
N THR A 57 -12.16 4.58 -1.27
CA THR A 57 -12.27 5.11 -2.63
C THR A 57 -10.96 5.09 -3.42
N ASP A 58 -9.83 4.83 -2.75
CA ASP A 58 -8.51 4.80 -3.37
C ASP A 58 -8.17 3.40 -3.91
N ALA A 59 -9.10 2.44 -3.81
CA ALA A 59 -8.96 1.10 -4.36
C ALA A 59 -9.92 0.90 -5.54
N THR A 60 -9.38 0.49 -6.68
CA THR A 60 -10.13 0.15 -7.89
C THR A 60 -9.78 -1.26 -8.35
N LEU A 61 -10.67 -1.90 -9.11
CA LEU A 61 -10.32 -3.12 -9.85
C LEU A 61 -9.97 -2.73 -11.27
N GLU A 62 -8.80 -3.15 -11.72
CA GLU A 62 -8.33 -2.97 -13.09
C GLU A 62 -8.05 -4.31 -13.76
N THR A 63 -8.32 -4.38 -15.06
CA THR A 63 -7.98 -5.54 -15.88
C THR A 63 -6.76 -5.22 -16.73
N TYR A 64 -5.71 -6.01 -16.54
CA TYR A 64 -4.49 -5.97 -17.32
C TYR A 64 -4.48 -7.10 -18.36
N LEU A 65 -3.93 -6.81 -19.54
CA LEU A 65 -3.67 -7.80 -20.58
C LEU A 65 -2.20 -8.23 -20.50
N ASP A 66 -1.97 -9.47 -20.06
CA ASP A 66 -0.66 -10.12 -20.19
C ASP A 66 -0.74 -11.15 -21.32
N ARG A 67 -0.22 -10.75 -22.49
CA ARG A 67 -0.35 -11.50 -23.75
C ARG A 67 -1.84 -11.73 -24.07
N ASP A 68 -2.32 -12.97 -23.96
CA ASP A 68 -3.72 -13.34 -24.21
C ASP A 68 -4.55 -13.52 -22.94
N ARG A 69 -3.97 -13.24 -21.76
CA ARG A 69 -4.64 -13.43 -20.46
C ARG A 69 -5.13 -12.10 -19.92
N ARG A 70 -6.42 -12.09 -19.54
CA ARG A 70 -7.01 -11.01 -18.73
C ARG A 70 -6.73 -11.30 -17.27
N LEU A 71 -5.92 -10.45 -16.65
CA LEU A 71 -5.57 -10.53 -15.24
C LEU A 71 -6.23 -9.36 -14.51
N GLU A 72 -6.98 -9.68 -13.47
CA GLU A 72 -7.59 -8.66 -12.61
C GLU A 72 -6.63 -8.36 -11.44
N ALA A 73 -6.46 -7.08 -11.16
CA ALA A 73 -5.72 -6.62 -10.00
C ALA A 73 -6.49 -5.51 -9.28
N ALA A 74 -6.44 -5.55 -7.95
CA ALA A 74 -6.81 -4.42 -7.13
C ALA A 74 -5.69 -3.39 -7.21
N VAL A 75 -6.01 -2.18 -7.64
CA VAL A 75 -5.06 -1.07 -7.75
C VAL A 75 -5.36 -0.07 -6.66
N PHE A 76 -4.38 0.17 -5.80
CA PHE A 76 -4.45 1.15 -4.74
C PHE A 76 -3.71 2.43 -5.15
N THR A 77 -4.40 3.56 -5.13
CA THR A 77 -3.83 4.88 -5.39
C THR A 77 -3.34 5.49 -4.07
N VAL A 78 -2.03 5.53 -3.89
CA VAL A 78 -1.38 6.12 -2.71
C VAL A 78 -0.97 7.55 -3.00
N HIS A 79 -1.58 8.50 -2.31
CA HIS A 79 -1.21 9.91 -2.39
C HIS A 79 0.05 10.17 -1.56
N THR A 80 1.14 10.57 -2.21
CA THR A 80 2.42 10.76 -1.51
C THR A 80 2.65 12.23 -1.16
N ALA A 81 2.89 12.50 0.13
CA ALA A 81 3.26 13.84 0.55
C ALA A 81 4.76 14.17 0.33
N LYS A 82 5.53 13.25 -0.28
CA LYS A 82 6.98 13.41 -0.53
C LYS A 82 7.31 13.87 -1.96
N ARG A 83 6.47 13.56 -2.95
CA ARG A 83 6.71 13.89 -4.37
C ARG A 83 5.78 14.98 -4.88
N LYS A 84 5.54 16.04 -4.08
CA LYS A 84 4.56 17.10 -4.38
C LYS A 84 3.15 16.53 -4.66
N GLY A 85 2.73 15.54 -3.89
CA GLY A 85 1.42 14.93 -4.08
C GLY A 85 1.32 13.91 -5.22
N LYS A 86 2.42 13.56 -5.93
CA LYS A 86 2.33 12.57 -7.02
C LYS A 86 1.81 11.23 -6.51
N ASP A 87 0.82 10.72 -7.23
CA ASP A 87 0.19 9.44 -6.96
C ASP A 87 1.15 8.28 -7.25
N ARG A 88 0.98 7.21 -6.48
CA ARG A 88 1.65 5.95 -6.69
C ARG A 88 0.61 4.84 -6.70
N TYR A 89 0.61 4.07 -7.78
CA TYR A 89 -0.26 2.91 -7.92
C TYR A 89 0.43 1.67 -7.35
N VAL A 90 -0.31 0.92 -6.54
CA VAL A 90 0.11 -0.37 -6.00
C VAL A 90 -0.88 -1.41 -6.50
N GLY A 91 -0.44 -2.25 -7.44
CA GLY A 91 -1.24 -3.37 -7.94
C GLY A 91 -1.08 -4.59 -7.03
N LEU A 92 -2.20 -5.20 -6.66
CA LEU A 92 -2.27 -6.48 -5.98
C LEU A 92 -3.11 -7.44 -6.84
N PRO A 93 -2.58 -8.61 -7.24
CA PRO A 93 -3.36 -9.58 -7.97
C PRO A 93 -4.56 -10.05 -7.12
N THR A 94 -5.73 -10.21 -7.75
CA THR A 94 -6.92 -10.70 -7.03
C THR A 94 -6.89 -12.21 -6.80
N LYS A 95 -6.02 -12.94 -7.51
CA LYS A 95 -5.81 -14.38 -7.33
C LYS A 95 -4.48 -14.65 -6.64
N LYS A 96 -4.55 -15.44 -5.56
CA LYS A 96 -3.41 -15.86 -4.73
C LYS A 96 -2.30 -16.60 -5.48
N GLU A 97 -2.65 -17.26 -6.59
CA GLU A 97 -1.67 -17.97 -7.44
C GLU A 97 -0.65 -17.03 -8.11
N TYR A 98 -0.93 -15.72 -8.16
CA TYR A 98 -0.03 -14.70 -8.71
C TYR A 98 0.68 -13.85 -7.64
N GLU A 99 0.48 -14.19 -6.35
CA GLU A 99 1.12 -13.53 -5.20
C GLU A 99 2.48 -14.17 -4.86
#